data_AF-A0A3A1XNA6-F1
#
_entry.id   AF-A0A3A1XNA6-F1
#
_cell.length_a   1.000
_cell.length_b   1.000
_cell.length_c   1.000
_cell.angle_alpha   90.00
_cell.angle_beta   90.00
_cell.angle_gamma   90.00
#
_symmetry.space_group_name_H-M   'P 1'
#
loop_
_entity.id
_entity.type
_entity.pdbx_description
1 polymer ?
#
loop_
_entity_poly.entity_id
_entity_poly.type
_entity_poly.pdbx_seq_one_letter_code
_entity_poly.pdbx_strand_id
1 'polypeptide(L)'
;MSFEGAVRINGSPIEELGFSVCYPGMRVSAPEPIVKFQRVPGSSIAVDTTLRDEDGNAPLKERTVTLTMCTIGHVEDIARMQANLAALTGSLMTVQCGSSPTWRGYATFKNWQPVFAFGNTAKYKCDLVLTAEPFAYGVPTTVSVSGDVHIAVDGDRPCFPHFKLKAASDEVIINCSSSSKLLTFEGLSDGATLEIESTPQARVARMNGTIVVPTLQSDFFPLIPGIVDLSVTGASGVMSFTPLFVYGV
;
A
#
# COMPACT_ATOMS: atom_id res chain seq x y z
N MET A 1 -24.94 -13.44 10.27
CA MET A 1 -23.86 -12.69 10.93
C MET A 1 -23.91 -11.27 10.40
N SER A 2 -24.29 -10.31 11.24
CA SER A 2 -24.18 -8.89 10.91
C SER A 2 -22.70 -8.52 11.00
N PHE A 3 -22.13 -8.04 9.91
CA PHE A 3 -20.76 -7.55 9.83
C PHE A 3 -20.68 -6.09 10.34
N GLU A 4 -21.29 -5.79 11.48
CA GLU A 4 -21.24 -4.44 12.06
C GLU A 4 -19.77 -4.06 12.31
N GLY A 5 -19.36 -2.93 11.74
CA GLY A 5 -18.01 -2.38 11.90
C GLY A 5 -16.90 -3.13 11.18
N ALA A 6 -17.24 -4.11 10.34
CA ALA A 6 -16.23 -4.83 9.57
C ALA A 6 -15.65 -3.96 8.46
N VAL A 7 -16.44 -3.12 7.78
CA VAL A 7 -15.94 -2.33 6.65
C VAL A 7 -15.69 -0.89 7.05
N ARG A 8 -14.49 -0.39 6.73
CA ARG A 8 -14.08 1.00 6.96
C ARG A 8 -13.77 1.67 5.63
N ILE A 9 -14.24 2.91 5.48
CA ILE A 9 -13.92 3.80 4.36
C ILE A 9 -13.17 4.99 4.94
N ASN A 10 -11.95 5.25 4.47
CA ASN A 10 -11.07 6.29 5.02
C ASN A 10 -10.87 6.17 6.55
N GLY A 11 -10.87 4.94 7.08
CA GLY A 11 -10.75 4.63 8.51
C GLY A 11 -12.06 4.70 9.31
N SER A 12 -13.08 5.40 8.82
CA SER A 12 -14.41 5.48 9.45
C SER A 12 -15.24 4.22 9.15
N PRO A 13 -15.92 3.63 10.16
CA PRO A 13 -16.92 2.59 9.92
C PRO A 13 -17.97 3.04 8.91
N ILE A 14 -18.38 2.13 8.03
CA ILE A 14 -19.38 2.42 6.99
C ILE A 14 -20.74 2.85 7.58
N GLU A 15 -21.08 2.36 8.77
CA GLU A 15 -22.33 2.67 9.47
C GLU A 15 -22.40 4.15 9.90
N GLU A 16 -21.27 4.73 10.29
CA GLU A 16 -21.16 6.16 10.62
C GLU A 16 -21.41 7.05 9.38
N LEU A 17 -21.23 6.50 8.18
CA LEU A 17 -21.51 7.16 6.92
C LEU A 17 -22.97 6.99 6.46
N GLY A 18 -23.82 6.33 7.26
CA GLY A 18 -25.23 6.07 6.92
C GLY A 18 -25.44 4.92 5.93
N PHE A 19 -24.45 4.04 5.80
CA PHE A 19 -24.49 2.88 4.91
C PHE A 19 -24.34 1.56 5.67
N SER A 20 -24.81 0.50 5.04
CA SER A 20 -24.57 -0.87 5.47
C SER A 20 -24.01 -1.68 4.31
N VAL A 21 -23.21 -2.69 4.62
CA VAL A 21 -22.70 -3.62 3.60
C VAL A 21 -23.85 -4.52 3.14
N CYS A 22 -23.99 -4.65 1.81
CA CYS A 22 -25.01 -5.48 1.19
C CYS A 22 -24.34 -6.56 0.32
N TYR A 23 -24.97 -7.74 0.18
CA TYR A 23 -24.46 -8.80 -0.71
C TYR A 23 -24.26 -8.26 -2.13
N PRO A 24 -23.11 -8.55 -2.79
CA PRO A 24 -22.07 -9.54 -2.43
C PRO A 24 -20.95 -9.06 -1.50
N GLY A 25 -21.03 -7.86 -0.92
CA GLY A 25 -20.01 -7.32 -0.04
C GLY A 25 -18.80 -6.74 -0.78
N MET A 26 -17.62 -6.80 -0.15
CA MET A 26 -16.36 -6.36 -0.75
C MET A 26 -15.80 -7.45 -1.66
N ARG A 27 -15.39 -7.08 -2.87
CA ARG A 27 -14.76 -7.94 -3.86
C ARG A 27 -13.55 -7.25 -4.45
N VAL A 28 -12.50 -8.00 -4.70
CA VAL A 28 -11.28 -7.51 -5.34
C VAL A 28 -11.04 -8.28 -6.61
N SER A 29 -10.50 -7.59 -7.61
CA SER A 29 -9.71 -8.10 -8.73
C SER A 29 -9.09 -9.49 -8.54
N ALA A 30 -8.92 -10.34 -9.56
CA ALA A 30 -7.81 -11.31 -9.55
C ALA A 30 -6.52 -10.59 -10.01
N PRO A 31 -5.35 -10.81 -9.38
CA PRO A 31 -4.14 -10.06 -9.73
C PRO A 31 -3.73 -10.39 -11.18
N GLU A 32 -3.47 -9.36 -11.97
CA GLU A 32 -3.08 -9.50 -13.38
C GLU A 32 -1.67 -8.95 -13.60
N PRO A 33 -0.70 -9.79 -13.98
CA PRO A 33 0.64 -9.31 -14.31
C PRO A 33 0.66 -8.64 -15.68
N ILE A 34 1.45 -7.58 -15.79
CA ILE A 34 1.77 -6.91 -17.04
C ILE A 34 2.94 -7.69 -17.65
N VAL A 35 2.64 -8.52 -18.66
CA VAL A 35 3.63 -9.35 -19.34
C VAL A 35 3.73 -8.98 -20.81
N LYS A 36 4.95 -9.06 -21.35
CA LYS A 36 5.23 -8.78 -22.76
C LYS A 36 6.04 -9.91 -23.37
N PHE A 37 5.52 -10.53 -24.42
CA PHE A 37 6.19 -11.60 -25.13
C PHE A 37 6.52 -11.20 -26.57
N GLN A 38 7.72 -11.55 -27.02
CA GLN A 38 8.16 -11.37 -28.40
C GLN A 38 8.26 -12.73 -29.09
N ARG A 39 7.59 -12.88 -30.23
CA ARG A 39 7.70 -14.08 -31.06
C ARG A 39 8.94 -13.98 -31.95
N VAL A 40 9.67 -15.09 -32.04
CA VAL A 40 10.81 -15.25 -32.95
C VAL A 40 10.34 -16.03 -34.19
N PRO A 41 10.47 -15.49 -35.41
CA PRO A 41 10.12 -16.22 -36.62
C PRO A 41 10.86 -17.57 -36.70
N GLY A 42 10.13 -18.64 -37.02
CA GLY A 42 10.67 -20.01 -37.05
C GLY A 42 10.72 -20.73 -35.70
N SER A 43 10.37 -20.05 -34.60
CA SER A 43 10.21 -20.67 -33.27
C SER A 43 8.73 -20.88 -32.93
N SER A 44 8.41 -21.99 -32.28
CA SER A 44 7.08 -22.23 -31.69
C SER A 44 6.90 -21.53 -30.33
N ILE A 45 8.00 -21.11 -29.70
CA ILE A 45 8.00 -20.43 -28.39
C ILE A 45 8.17 -18.92 -28.53
N ALA A 46 7.53 -18.18 -27.63
CA ALA A 46 7.74 -16.75 -27.47
C ALA A 46 8.76 -16.48 -26.35
N VAL A 47 9.55 -15.44 -26.50
CA VAL A 47 10.52 -14.99 -25.50
C VAL A 47 9.85 -13.97 -24.59
N ASP A 48 9.97 -14.15 -23.28
CA ASP A 48 9.51 -13.17 -22.29
C ASP A 48 10.44 -11.94 -22.32
N THR A 49 9.85 -10.76 -22.55
CA THR A 49 10.51 -9.45 -22.60
C THR A 49 9.94 -8.50 -21.55
N THR A 50 9.27 -9.05 -20.54
CA THR A 50 8.70 -8.30 -19.43
C THR A 50 9.81 -7.66 -18.60
N LEU A 51 9.71 -6.37 -18.34
CA LEU A 51 10.56 -5.70 -17.34
C LEU A 51 10.10 -6.13 -15.96
N ARG A 52 10.99 -6.79 -15.22
CA ARG A 52 10.73 -7.31 -13.88
C ARG A 52 11.31 -6.35 -12.85
N ASP A 53 10.74 -6.37 -11.64
CA ASP A 53 11.32 -5.68 -10.50
C ASP A 53 12.63 -6.37 -10.03
N GLU A 54 13.29 -5.78 -9.04
CA GLU A 54 14.55 -6.26 -8.48
C GLU A 54 14.46 -7.68 -7.91
N ASP A 55 13.25 -8.13 -7.56
CA ASP A 55 12.94 -9.46 -7.04
C ASP A 55 12.44 -10.42 -8.14
N GLY A 56 12.50 -10.00 -9.41
CA GLY A 56 12.14 -10.82 -10.56
C GLY A 56 10.63 -10.95 -10.81
N ASN A 57 9.79 -10.16 -10.14
CA ASN A 57 8.34 -10.19 -10.34
C ASN A 57 7.93 -9.29 -11.51
N ALA A 58 6.92 -9.73 -12.25
CA ALA A 58 6.27 -8.87 -13.23
C ALA A 58 5.42 -7.81 -12.51
N PRO A 59 5.44 -6.55 -12.97
CA PRO A 59 4.58 -5.52 -12.40
C PRO A 59 3.11 -5.92 -12.55
N LEU A 60 2.30 -5.60 -11.54
CA LEU A 60 0.88 -5.90 -11.54
C LEU A 60 0.07 -4.69 -12.03
N LYS A 61 -1.03 -4.95 -12.74
CA LYS A 61 -2.01 -3.92 -13.08
C LYS A 61 -2.75 -3.41 -11.84
N GLU A 62 -3.37 -2.25 -11.99
CA GLU A 62 -4.34 -1.71 -11.05
C GLU A 62 -5.48 -2.72 -10.79
N ARG A 63 -6.05 -2.63 -9.59
CA ARG A 63 -7.06 -3.57 -9.09
C ARG A 63 -8.40 -2.86 -9.07
N THR A 64 -9.46 -3.58 -9.41
CA THR A 64 -10.81 -3.10 -9.14
C THR A 64 -11.28 -3.64 -7.80
N VAL A 65 -11.48 -2.76 -6.81
CA VAL A 65 -12.10 -3.10 -5.51
C VAL A 65 -13.54 -2.60 -5.56
N THR A 66 -14.51 -3.50 -5.42
CA THR A 66 -15.94 -3.17 -5.42
C THR A 66 -16.53 -3.48 -4.06
N LEU A 67 -17.09 -2.47 -3.41
CA LEU A 67 -17.86 -2.59 -2.18
C LEU A 67 -19.33 -2.28 -2.48
N THR A 68 -20.18 -3.28 -2.31
CA THR A 68 -21.62 -3.11 -2.46
C THR A 68 -22.25 -2.63 -1.16
N MET A 69 -22.91 -1.48 -1.22
CA MET A 69 -23.45 -0.76 -0.07
C MET A 69 -24.95 -0.51 -0.23
N CYS A 70 -25.63 -0.28 0.87
CA CYS A 70 -27.03 0.10 0.87
C CYS A 70 -27.34 1.09 2.00
N THR A 71 -28.31 1.95 1.76
CA THR A 71 -28.82 2.91 2.76
C THR A 71 -30.34 2.89 2.78
N ILE A 72 -30.92 3.32 3.89
CA ILE A 72 -32.37 3.47 4.08
C ILE A 72 -32.60 4.85 4.71
N GLY A 73 -33.51 5.62 4.14
CA GLY A 73 -33.81 6.96 4.64
C GLY A 73 -34.92 7.64 3.85
N HIS A 74 -35.15 8.91 4.15
CA HIS A 74 -36.07 9.71 3.37
C HIS A 74 -35.54 9.97 1.96
N VAL A 75 -36.45 10.04 0.98
CA VAL A 75 -36.08 10.19 -0.44
C VAL A 75 -35.22 11.45 -0.66
N GLU A 76 -35.52 12.56 0.03
CA GLU A 76 -34.77 13.81 -0.07
C GLU A 76 -33.35 13.70 0.52
N ASP A 77 -33.19 13.02 1.65
CA ASP A 77 -31.89 12.80 2.28
C ASP A 77 -31.01 11.90 1.40
N ILE A 78 -31.60 10.88 0.79
CA ILE A 78 -30.90 9.99 -0.15
C ILE A 78 -30.44 10.76 -1.39
N ALA A 79 -31.27 11.65 -1.94
CA ALA A 79 -30.88 12.49 -3.08
C ALA A 79 -29.69 13.41 -2.73
N ARG A 80 -29.71 14.02 -1.54
CA ARG A 80 -28.60 14.85 -1.05
C ARG A 80 -27.32 14.04 -0.86
N MET A 81 -27.45 12.84 -0.29
CA MET A 81 -26.34 11.92 -0.09
C MET A 81 -25.75 11.46 -1.43
N GLN A 82 -26.58 11.16 -2.43
CA GLN A 82 -26.12 10.84 -3.78
C GLN A 82 -25.31 11.99 -4.39
N ALA A 83 -25.75 13.24 -4.25
CA ALA A 83 -25.01 14.41 -4.71
C ALA A 83 -23.65 14.56 -4.01
N ASN A 84 -23.61 14.36 -2.69
CA ASN A 84 -22.37 14.40 -1.91
C ASN A 84 -21.38 13.30 -2.36
N LEU A 85 -21.85 12.08 -2.58
CA LEU A 85 -20.99 10.99 -3.05
C LEU A 85 -20.54 11.19 -4.51
N ALA A 86 -21.39 11.76 -5.36
CA ALA A 86 -21.00 12.14 -6.71
C ALA A 86 -19.83 13.13 -6.69
N ALA A 87 -19.84 14.11 -5.78
CA ALA A 87 -18.74 15.06 -5.60
C ALA A 87 -17.42 14.40 -5.12
N LEU A 88 -17.49 13.23 -4.50
CA LEU A 88 -16.32 12.48 -4.05
C LEU A 88 -15.75 11.54 -5.13
N THR A 89 -16.40 11.43 -6.29
CA THR A 89 -15.89 10.63 -7.40
C THR A 89 -14.56 11.20 -7.90
N GLY A 90 -13.56 10.34 -8.06
CA GLY A 90 -12.20 10.72 -8.42
C GLY A 90 -11.31 11.09 -7.23
N SER A 91 -11.84 11.11 -6.00
CA SER A 91 -11.04 11.31 -4.79
C SER A 91 -10.27 10.04 -4.43
N LEU A 92 -9.08 10.21 -3.88
CA LEU A 92 -8.31 9.12 -3.28
C LEU A 92 -9.00 8.67 -1.99
N MET A 93 -9.32 7.38 -1.89
CA MET A 93 -9.98 6.77 -0.75
C MET A 93 -9.30 5.47 -0.34
N THR A 94 -9.55 5.06 0.90
CA THR A 94 -9.17 3.75 1.41
C THR A 94 -10.40 2.93 1.78
N VAL A 95 -10.32 1.61 1.55
CA VAL A 95 -11.34 0.64 1.95
C VAL A 95 -10.64 -0.53 2.65
N GLN A 96 -11.14 -0.88 3.84
CA GLN A 96 -10.63 -1.98 4.65
C GLN A 96 -11.78 -2.87 5.12
N CYS A 97 -11.56 -4.18 5.20
CA CYS A 97 -12.52 -5.13 5.77
C CYS A 97 -11.91 -5.92 6.93
N GLY A 98 -12.42 -5.73 8.14
CA GLY A 98 -11.94 -6.32 9.37
C GLY A 98 -10.49 -5.91 9.64
N SER A 99 -9.68 -6.89 10.00
CA SER A 99 -8.22 -6.76 10.16
C SER A 99 -7.45 -6.94 8.85
N SER A 100 -8.13 -7.11 7.72
CA SER A 100 -7.45 -7.33 6.43
C SER A 100 -6.65 -6.10 6.03
N PRO A 101 -5.63 -6.26 5.18
CA PRO A 101 -4.92 -5.14 4.57
C PRO A 101 -5.85 -4.15 3.87
N THR A 102 -5.44 -2.88 3.87
CA THR A 102 -6.21 -1.74 3.36
C THR A 102 -5.96 -1.55 1.87
N TRP A 103 -7.03 -1.39 1.10
CA TRP A 103 -6.95 -1.02 -0.30
C TRP A 103 -7.03 0.49 -0.45
N ARG A 104 -6.21 1.06 -1.33
CA ARG A 104 -6.16 2.49 -1.64
C ARG A 104 -6.37 2.71 -3.13
N GLY A 105 -7.18 3.70 -3.50
CA GLY A 105 -7.49 3.97 -4.89
C GLY A 105 -8.40 5.15 -5.11
N TYR A 106 -8.71 5.42 -6.38
CA TYR A 106 -9.64 6.48 -6.76
C TYR A 106 -11.06 5.97 -6.79
N ALA A 107 -11.94 6.62 -6.04
CA ALA A 107 -13.32 6.18 -5.86
C ALA A 107 -14.23 6.57 -7.01
N THR A 108 -15.18 5.70 -7.34
CA THR A 108 -16.32 6.00 -8.20
C THR A 108 -17.57 5.32 -7.65
N PHE A 109 -18.68 6.04 -7.59
CA PHE A 109 -19.96 5.49 -7.13
C PHE A 109 -20.83 5.12 -8.33
N LYS A 110 -21.26 3.86 -8.41
CA LYS A 110 -22.00 3.29 -9.55
C LYS A 110 -23.23 2.51 -9.10
N ASN A 111 -24.03 2.09 -10.07
CA ASN A 111 -25.13 1.12 -9.91
C ASN A 111 -26.15 1.52 -8.83
N TRP A 112 -26.51 2.82 -8.78
CA TRP A 112 -27.57 3.31 -7.92
C TRP A 112 -28.91 2.72 -8.34
N GLN A 113 -29.51 1.92 -7.45
CA GLN A 113 -30.77 1.24 -7.71
C GLN A 113 -31.70 1.34 -6.50
N PRO A 114 -32.97 1.72 -6.70
CA PRO A 114 -33.97 1.60 -5.65
C PRO A 114 -34.25 0.11 -5.41
N VAL A 115 -34.10 -0.33 -4.16
CA VAL A 115 -34.45 -1.70 -3.74
C VAL A 115 -35.92 -1.75 -3.33
N PHE A 116 -36.38 -0.70 -2.65
CA PHE A 116 -37.75 -0.58 -2.18
C PHE A 116 -38.06 0.90 -1.90
N ALA A 117 -39.29 1.34 -2.17
CA ALA A 117 -39.78 2.66 -1.80
C ALA A 117 -41.21 2.54 -1.25
N PHE A 118 -41.46 3.17 -0.11
CA PHE A 118 -42.78 3.23 0.53
C PHE A 118 -43.02 4.61 1.11
N GLY A 119 -44.01 5.32 0.58
CA GLY A 119 -44.23 6.72 0.91
C GLY A 119 -42.97 7.55 0.67
N ASN A 120 -42.52 8.27 1.70
CA ASN A 120 -41.34 9.13 1.64
C ASN A 120 -40.05 8.43 2.09
N THR A 121 -40.05 7.11 2.28
CA THR A 121 -38.88 6.33 2.69
C THR A 121 -38.46 5.39 1.58
N ALA A 122 -37.16 5.34 1.28
CA ALA A 122 -36.62 4.43 0.29
C ALA A 122 -35.36 3.72 0.81
N LYS A 123 -35.14 2.51 0.29
CA LYS A 123 -33.90 1.77 0.40
C LYS A 123 -33.19 1.81 -0.95
N TYR A 124 -31.95 2.29 -0.96
CA TYR A 124 -31.11 2.31 -2.15
C TYR A 124 -29.92 1.39 -1.99
N LYS A 125 -29.50 0.81 -3.11
CA LYS A 125 -28.26 0.05 -3.25
C LYS A 125 -27.34 0.80 -4.21
N CYS A 126 -26.04 0.80 -3.92
CA CYS A 126 -25.02 1.35 -4.80
C CYS A 126 -23.69 0.61 -4.61
N ASP A 127 -22.77 0.78 -5.55
CA ASP A 127 -21.42 0.24 -5.48
C ASP A 127 -20.40 1.38 -5.35
N LEU A 128 -19.54 1.28 -4.34
CA LEU A 128 -18.26 2.00 -4.32
C LEU A 128 -17.24 1.16 -5.07
N VAL A 129 -16.68 1.71 -6.15
CA VAL A 129 -15.66 1.07 -6.97
C VAL A 129 -14.38 1.88 -6.85
N LEU A 130 -13.31 1.27 -6.31
CA LEU A 130 -11.97 1.84 -6.37
C LEU A 130 -11.24 1.30 -7.59
N THR A 131 -10.66 2.21 -8.38
CA THR A 131 -9.46 1.91 -9.18
C THR A 131 -8.28 1.96 -8.22
N ALA A 132 -7.94 0.80 -7.66
CA ALA A 132 -6.98 0.64 -6.59
C ALA A 132 -5.58 0.34 -7.09
N GLU A 133 -4.59 0.70 -6.27
CA GLU A 133 -3.20 0.33 -6.45
C GLU A 133 -3.05 -1.22 -6.49
N PRO A 134 -1.98 -1.75 -7.11
CA PRO A 134 -1.82 -3.18 -7.32
C PRO A 134 -1.81 -4.04 -6.04
N PHE A 135 -1.41 -3.45 -4.91
CA PHE A 135 -1.22 -4.11 -3.63
C PHE A 135 -2.15 -3.54 -2.56
N ALA A 136 -2.50 -4.37 -1.58
CA ALA A 136 -3.09 -3.93 -0.33
C ALA A 136 -2.00 -3.63 0.71
N TYR A 137 -2.27 -2.66 1.56
CA TYR A 137 -1.33 -2.12 2.53
C TYR A 137 -1.66 -2.65 3.92
N GLY A 138 -0.69 -3.31 4.55
CA GLY A 138 -0.79 -3.74 5.95
C GLY A 138 -0.70 -2.58 6.93
N VAL A 139 -0.52 -2.92 8.20
CA VAL A 139 -0.37 -1.93 9.27
C VAL A 139 1.04 -1.30 9.17
N PRO A 140 1.17 0.04 9.08
CA PRO A 140 2.45 0.70 9.15
C PRO A 140 3.17 0.34 10.45
N THR A 141 4.39 -0.16 10.33
CA THR A 141 5.20 -0.62 11.46
C THR A 141 6.42 0.27 11.60
N THR A 142 6.75 0.63 12.83
CA THR A 142 7.94 1.42 13.16
C THR A 142 8.74 0.69 14.24
N VAL A 143 10.02 0.50 14.00
CA VAL A 143 10.93 -0.24 14.88
C VAL A 143 12.16 0.61 15.16
N SER A 144 12.62 0.61 16.41
CA SER A 144 13.90 1.22 16.77
C SER A 144 15.05 0.38 16.22
N VAL A 145 16.02 1.03 15.59
CA VAL A 145 17.18 0.37 14.96
C VAL A 145 18.50 0.91 15.50
N SER A 146 19.35 0.00 15.96
CA SER A 146 20.72 0.27 16.44
C SER A 146 21.48 -1.04 16.58
N GLY A 147 22.68 -1.17 16.02
CA GLY A 147 23.38 -2.46 16.01
C GLY A 147 22.57 -3.51 15.27
N ASP A 148 22.62 -4.76 15.72
CA ASP A 148 21.89 -5.87 15.13
C ASP A 148 20.41 -5.86 15.54
N VAL A 149 19.53 -6.05 14.56
CA VAL A 149 18.08 -5.99 14.69
C VAL A 149 17.47 -7.16 13.92
N HIS A 150 16.53 -7.85 14.56
CA HIS A 150 15.75 -8.92 13.98
C HIS A 150 14.28 -8.51 13.94
N ILE A 151 13.68 -8.50 12.75
CA ILE A 151 12.27 -8.11 12.57
C ILE A 151 11.52 -9.16 11.77
N ALA A 152 10.21 -9.24 12.00
CA ALA A 152 9.29 -9.97 11.14
C ALA A 152 8.58 -8.96 10.22
N VAL A 153 8.63 -9.22 8.91
CA VAL A 153 7.95 -8.44 7.89
C VAL A 153 6.81 -9.29 7.34
N ASP A 154 5.59 -8.91 7.67
CA ASP A 154 4.39 -9.54 7.11
C ASP A 154 4.25 -9.21 5.61
N GLY A 155 3.37 -9.95 4.93
CA GLY A 155 3.06 -9.71 3.52
C GLY A 155 3.52 -10.83 2.60
N ASP A 156 3.20 -10.64 1.32
CA ASP A 156 3.66 -11.50 0.22
C ASP A 156 4.46 -10.71 -0.83
N ARG A 157 4.69 -9.41 -0.56
CA ARG A 157 5.47 -8.52 -1.42
C ARG A 157 6.53 -7.75 -0.65
N PRO A 158 7.72 -7.54 -1.26
CA PRO A 158 8.74 -6.66 -0.73
C PRO A 158 8.18 -5.28 -0.42
N CYS A 159 8.49 -4.75 0.75
CA CYS A 159 8.11 -3.39 1.15
C CYS A 159 9.34 -2.51 1.35
N PHE A 160 9.17 -1.19 1.19
CA PHE A 160 10.31 -0.27 1.17
C PHE A 160 10.46 0.44 2.52
N PRO A 161 11.60 0.28 3.21
CA PRO A 161 11.83 0.92 4.50
C PRO A 161 12.14 2.41 4.36
N HIS A 162 11.62 3.20 5.29
CA HIS A 162 12.02 4.58 5.52
C HIS A 162 12.85 4.62 6.81
N PHE A 163 14.08 5.11 6.72
CA PHE A 163 14.95 5.25 7.90
C PHE A 163 15.03 6.71 8.33
N LYS A 164 14.95 6.93 9.63
CA LYS A 164 15.25 8.21 10.28
C LYS A 164 16.24 7.95 11.41
N LEU A 165 17.50 8.23 11.12
CA LEU A 165 18.64 7.87 11.95
C LEU A 165 19.35 9.13 12.45
N LYS A 166 19.93 9.03 13.64
CA LYS A 166 20.88 10.00 14.18
C LYS A 166 22.28 9.43 14.05
N ALA A 167 23.10 10.10 13.25
CA ALA A 167 24.51 9.73 13.07
C ALA A 167 25.26 9.92 14.40
N ALA A 168 26.11 8.96 14.72
CA ALA A 168 27.05 8.96 15.86
C ALA A 168 28.51 8.80 15.38
N SER A 169 28.70 8.69 14.07
CA SER A 169 29.99 8.60 13.38
C SER A 169 29.86 9.31 12.03
N ASP A 170 31.01 9.60 11.44
CA ASP A 170 31.14 10.08 10.06
C ASP A 170 30.79 9.04 8.98
N GLU A 171 30.72 7.76 9.36
CA GLU A 171 30.28 6.65 8.52
C GLU A 171 29.02 6.00 9.12
N VAL A 172 28.01 5.76 8.29
CA VAL A 172 26.81 5.01 8.66
C VAL A 172 26.63 3.86 7.68
N ILE A 173 26.50 2.66 8.22
CA ILE A 173 26.33 1.43 7.46
C ILE A 173 25.02 0.76 7.87
N ILE A 174 24.19 0.44 6.89
CA ILE A 174 22.99 -0.37 7.04
C ILE A 174 23.17 -1.62 6.19
N ASN A 175 23.33 -2.76 6.86
CA ASN A 175 23.49 -4.05 6.20
C ASN A 175 22.23 -4.89 6.43
N CYS A 176 21.61 -5.37 5.36
CA CYS A 176 20.50 -6.31 5.39
C CYS A 176 21.05 -7.67 4.96
N SER A 177 21.44 -8.50 5.93
CA SER A 177 22.10 -9.79 5.66
C SER A 177 21.14 -10.78 4.98
N SER A 178 19.85 -10.71 5.31
CA SER A 178 18.80 -11.54 4.70
C SER A 178 18.69 -11.38 3.17
N SER A 179 19.00 -10.19 2.63
CA SER A 179 18.99 -9.91 1.18
C SER A 179 20.38 -9.63 0.60
N SER A 180 21.44 -9.75 1.41
CA SER A 180 22.82 -9.40 1.03
C SER A 180 22.94 -7.99 0.44
N LYS A 181 22.18 -7.03 1.00
CA LYS A 181 22.16 -5.63 0.57
C LYS A 181 22.82 -4.73 1.59
N LEU A 182 23.50 -3.71 1.08
CA LEU A 182 24.27 -2.77 1.88
C LEU A 182 23.93 -1.34 1.47
N LEU A 183 23.84 -0.44 2.45
CA LEU A 183 23.70 0.98 2.24
C LEU A 183 24.66 1.72 3.17
N THR A 184 25.68 2.35 2.60
CA THR A 184 26.75 3.06 3.32
C THR A 184 26.77 4.53 2.95
N PHE A 185 26.95 5.38 3.95
CA PHE A 185 27.15 6.82 3.81
C PHE A 185 28.43 7.23 4.55
N GLU A 186 29.21 8.11 3.93
CA GLU A 186 30.46 8.62 4.48
C GLU A 186 30.42 10.16 4.55
N GLY A 187 31.30 10.75 5.37
CA GLY A 187 31.40 12.20 5.52
C GLY A 187 30.21 12.83 6.25
N LEU A 188 29.52 12.05 7.10
CA LEU A 188 28.40 12.51 7.90
C LEU A 188 28.89 13.34 9.10
N SER A 189 28.05 14.28 9.55
CA SER A 189 28.33 15.05 10.76
C SER A 189 27.78 14.33 11.99
N ASP A 190 28.57 14.27 13.07
CA ASP A 190 28.10 13.70 14.34
C ASP A 190 26.83 14.42 14.84
N GLY A 191 25.86 13.64 15.28
CA GLY A 191 24.55 14.11 15.73
C GLY A 191 23.59 14.53 14.61
N ALA A 192 23.97 14.49 13.33
CA ALA A 192 23.08 14.83 12.22
C ALA A 192 21.95 13.83 12.04
N THR A 193 20.82 14.30 11.52
CA THR A 193 19.68 13.45 11.17
C THR A 193 19.80 13.00 9.72
N LEU A 194 19.93 11.69 9.52
CA LEU A 194 19.93 11.03 8.22
C LEU A 194 18.55 10.42 7.96
N GLU A 195 17.85 10.92 6.95
CA GLU A 195 16.57 10.40 6.48
C GLU A 195 16.75 9.70 5.14
N ILE A 196 16.28 8.46 5.01
CA ILE A 196 16.47 7.62 3.83
C ILE A 196 15.11 7.12 3.38
N GLU A 197 14.72 7.51 2.17
CA GLU A 197 13.52 7.02 1.50
C GLU A 197 13.94 6.00 0.44
N SER A 198 13.52 4.74 0.58
CA SER A 198 13.94 3.64 -0.31
C SER A 198 12.92 3.29 -1.38
N THR A 199 11.71 3.88 -1.35
CA THR A 199 10.69 3.63 -2.38
C THR A 199 11.23 3.93 -3.79
N PRO A 200 11.02 3.05 -4.78
CA PRO A 200 11.63 3.17 -6.10
C PRO A 200 11.37 4.50 -6.81
N GLN A 201 10.23 5.14 -6.55
CA GLN A 201 9.85 6.42 -7.17
C GLN A 201 10.54 7.64 -6.53
N ALA A 202 11.05 7.53 -5.30
CA ALA A 202 11.59 8.66 -4.55
C ALA A 202 13.08 8.53 -4.19
N ARG A 203 13.61 7.29 -4.07
CA ARG A 203 14.99 6.91 -3.69
C ARG A 203 15.93 8.08 -3.41
N VAL A 204 16.02 8.48 -2.14
CA VAL A 204 16.80 9.66 -1.75
C VAL A 204 17.20 9.58 -0.29
N ALA A 205 18.42 10.02 0.01
CA ALA A 205 18.89 10.21 1.37
C ALA A 205 19.15 11.70 1.63
N ARG A 206 18.82 12.18 2.83
CA ARG A 206 19.05 13.56 3.26
C ARG A 206 19.69 13.60 4.63
N MET A 207 20.73 14.40 4.78
CA MET A 207 21.31 14.77 6.05
C MET A 207 20.87 16.19 6.42
N ASN A 208 20.12 16.35 7.52
CA ASN A 208 19.55 17.63 7.95
C ASN A 208 18.81 18.38 6.81
N GLY A 209 18.11 17.63 5.95
CA GLY A 209 17.39 18.17 4.79
C GLY A 209 18.23 18.36 3.51
N THR A 210 19.55 18.24 3.57
CA THR A 210 20.44 18.31 2.39
C THR A 210 20.64 16.94 1.78
N ILE A 211 20.53 16.80 0.46
CA ILE A 211 20.73 15.52 -0.22
C ILE A 211 22.15 15.00 0.01
N VAL A 212 22.26 13.73 0.39
CA VAL A 212 23.51 12.99 0.48
C VAL A 212 23.41 11.75 -0.39
N VAL A 213 24.55 11.30 -0.92
CA VAL A 213 24.62 10.17 -1.84
C VAL A 213 25.31 9.02 -1.12
N PRO A 214 24.77 7.78 -1.20
CA PRO A 214 25.45 6.63 -0.64
C PRO A 214 26.71 6.29 -1.46
N THR A 215 27.58 5.42 -0.92
CA THR A 215 28.80 4.99 -1.61
C THR A 215 28.49 4.13 -2.85
N LEU A 216 29.48 3.93 -3.73
CA LEU A 216 29.31 3.17 -4.98
C LEU A 216 28.91 1.70 -4.80
N GLN A 217 29.19 1.09 -3.65
CA GLN A 217 28.84 -0.30 -3.34
C GLN A 217 27.43 -0.43 -2.76
N SER A 218 26.72 0.68 -2.62
CA SER A 218 25.46 0.75 -1.90
C SER A 218 24.26 0.72 -2.84
N ASP A 219 23.24 -0.04 -2.46
CA ASP A 219 21.95 -0.10 -3.14
C ASP A 219 20.82 0.26 -2.16
N PHE A 220 19.85 1.05 -2.59
CA PHE A 220 18.57 1.10 -1.90
C PHE A 220 17.90 -0.27 -2.05
N PHE A 221 17.40 -0.84 -0.96
CA PHE A 221 16.84 -2.19 -0.96
C PHE A 221 15.45 -2.23 -0.32
N PRO A 222 14.58 -3.16 -0.76
CA PRO A 222 13.36 -3.49 -0.04
C PRO A 222 13.63 -4.43 1.15
N LEU A 223 12.68 -4.50 2.08
CA LEU A 223 12.54 -5.58 3.04
C LEU A 223 11.74 -6.71 2.41
N ILE A 224 12.32 -7.90 2.34
CA ILE A 224 11.67 -9.10 1.83
C ILE A 224 10.78 -9.68 2.95
N PRO A 225 9.52 -10.11 2.67
CA PRO A 225 8.66 -10.70 3.69
C PRO A 225 9.30 -11.92 4.37
N GLY A 226 9.01 -12.08 5.66
CA GLY A 226 9.61 -13.10 6.52
C GLY A 226 10.48 -12.49 7.61
N ILE A 227 11.46 -13.26 8.09
CA ILE A 227 12.44 -12.78 9.08
C ILE A 227 13.52 -12.00 8.35
N VAL A 228 13.71 -10.74 8.76
CA VAL A 228 14.75 -9.86 8.23
C VAL A 228 15.75 -9.57 9.34
N ASP A 229 17.00 -9.87 9.01
CA ASP A 229 18.17 -9.57 9.83
C ASP A 229 18.86 -8.33 9.25
N LEU A 230 18.99 -7.30 10.08
CA LEU A 230 19.52 -6.00 9.69
C LEU A 230 20.47 -5.48 10.76
N SER A 231 21.59 -4.88 10.37
CA SER A 231 22.52 -4.23 11.29
C SER A 231 22.73 -2.77 10.91
N VAL A 232 22.63 -1.87 11.88
CA VAL A 232 22.94 -0.44 11.73
C VAL A 232 24.19 -0.10 12.54
N THR A 233 25.24 0.34 11.85
CA THR A 233 26.51 0.79 12.45
C THR A 233 26.68 2.30 12.24
N GLY A 234 27.24 2.98 13.22
CA GLY A 234 27.52 4.43 13.15
C GLY A 234 26.29 5.33 13.31
N ALA A 235 25.09 4.78 13.50
CA ALA A 235 23.87 5.53 13.79
C ALA A 235 22.87 4.73 14.62
N SER A 236 21.87 5.42 15.16
CA SER A 236 20.70 4.82 15.80
C SER A 236 19.44 5.64 15.51
N GLY A 237 18.27 5.03 15.50
CA GLY A 237 17.03 5.75 15.25
C GLY A 237 15.86 4.82 15.02
N VAL A 238 15.03 5.13 14.02
CA VAL A 238 13.85 4.33 13.68
C VAL A 238 13.86 3.97 12.20
N MET A 239 13.29 2.80 11.91
CA MET A 239 12.91 2.37 10.57
C MET A 239 11.41 2.15 10.57
N SER A 240 10.71 2.72 9.59
CA SER A 240 9.31 2.46 9.34
C SER A 240 9.09 1.79 7.99
N PHE A 241 8.10 0.92 7.90
CA PHE A 241 7.72 0.25 6.66
C PHE A 241 6.24 -0.11 6.69
N THR A 242 5.65 -0.35 5.52
CA THR A 242 4.26 -0.82 5.41
C THR A 242 4.25 -2.14 4.65
N PRO A 243 3.90 -3.27 5.29
CA PRO A 243 3.72 -4.56 4.63
C PRO A 243 2.83 -4.47 3.40
N LEU A 244 3.18 -5.20 2.33
CA LEU A 244 2.43 -5.22 1.08
C LEU A 244 1.89 -6.61 0.77
N PHE A 245 0.65 -6.66 0.26
CA PHE A 245 -0.08 -7.90 -0.02
C PHE A 245 -0.69 -7.88 -1.43
N VAL A 246 -0.54 -8.95 -2.19
CA VAL A 246 -1.25 -9.20 -3.45
C VAL A 246 -2.62 -9.79 -3.19
N TYR A 247 -2.66 -10.80 -2.31
CA TYR A 247 -3.87 -11.57 -2.08
C TYR A 247 -4.73 -11.00 -0.95
N GLY A 248 -4.14 -10.24 -0.02
CA GLY A 248 -4.87 -9.40 0.95
C GLY A 248 -5.95 -10.12 1.75
N VAL A 249 -5.75 -11.42 2.04
CA VAL A 249 -6.68 -12.26 2.82
C VAL A 249 -6.14 -12.52 4.21
#